data_AF-A0A2J4JSI6-F1
#
_entry.id   AF-A0A2J4JSI6-F1
#
_cell.length_a   1.000
_cell.length_b   1.000
_cell.length_c   1.000
_cell.angle_alpha   90.00
_cell.angle_beta   90.00
_cell.angle_gamma   90.00
#
_symmetry.space_group_name_H-M   'P 1'
#
loop_
_entity.id
_entity.type
_entity.pdbx_description
1 polymer ?
#
loop_
_entity_poly.entity_id
_entity_poly.type
_entity_poly.pdbx_seq_one_letter_code
_entity_poly.pdbx_strand_id
1 'polypeptide(L)' 'MLTKLTPIETASEIIYQRHIIQKLRREMTYTRRPDLVQNGIDHARLALKCAYRGYMYTI' A
#
# COMPACT_ATOMS: atom_id res chain seq x y z
N MET A 1 2.09 4.08 -12.87
CA MET A 1 3.14 3.35 -13.60
C MET A 1 3.54 2.07 -12.86
N LEU A 2 3.90 0.99 -13.58
CA LEU A 2 4.42 -0.26 -12.99
C LEU A 2 5.94 -0.36 -13.23
N THR A 3 6.70 -0.50 -12.15
CA THR A 3 8.17 -0.63 -12.21
C THR A 3 8.57 -1.99 -11.69
N LYS A 4 9.45 -2.72 -12.40
CA LYS A 4 9.89 -4.05 -11.96
C LYS A 4 10.81 -3.92 -10.74
N LEU A 5 10.55 -4.73 -9.73
CA LEU A 5 11.34 -4.78 -8.49
C LEU A 5 12.29 -5.97 -8.49
N THR A 6 13.43 -5.80 -7.85
CA THR A 6 14.29 -6.91 -7.42
C THR A 6 13.63 -7.67 -6.27
N PRO A 7 14.08 -8.90 -5.93
CA PRO A 7 13.53 -9.65 -4.80
C PRO A 7 13.64 -8.92 -3.46
N ILE A 8 14.75 -8.19 -3.23
CA ILE A 8 14.97 -7.42 -1.99
C ILE A 8 13.99 -6.26 -1.92
N GLU A 9 13.85 -5.49 -3.01
CA GLU A 9 12.90 -4.38 -3.06
C GLU A 9 11.45 -4.87 -2.95
N THR A 10 11.15 -6.05 -3.52
CA THR A 10 9.83 -6.68 -3.40
C THR A 10 9.48 -6.96 -1.93
N ALA A 11 10.41 -7.54 -1.16
CA ALA A 11 10.22 -7.80 0.26
C ALA A 11 10.02 -6.51 1.05
N SER A 12 10.86 -5.50 0.79
CA SER A 12 10.75 -4.17 1.41
C SER A 12 9.42 -3.49 1.10
N GLU A 13 8.97 -3.54 -0.15
CA GLU A 13 7.72 -2.93 -0.60
C GLU A 13 6.51 -3.62 0.04
N ILE A 14 6.52 -4.95 0.16
CA ILE A 14 5.46 -5.70 0.87
C ILE A 14 5.39 -5.26 2.33
N ILE A 15 6.52 -5.14 3.02
CA ILE A 15 6.57 -4.70 4.42
C ILE A 15 6.05 -3.26 4.55
N TYR A 16 6.51 -2.37 3.68
CA TYR A 16 6.11 -0.97 3.65
C TYR A 16 4.59 -0.81 3.45
N GLN A 17 4.03 -1.46 2.42
CA GLN A 17 2.59 -1.37 2.13
C GLN A 17 1.73 -1.97 3.25
N ARG A 18 2.18 -3.06 3.90
CA ARG A 18 1.51 -3.61 5.09
C ARG A 18 1.50 -2.62 6.26
N HIS A 19 2.63 -1.93 6.50
CA HIS A 19 2.72 -0.90 7.53
C HIS A 19 1.78 0.27 7.24
N ILE A 20 1.73 0.74 5.99
CA ILE A 20 0.83 1.83 5.57
C ILE A 20 -0.64 1.45 5.81
N ILE A 21 -1.06 0.23 5.43
CA ILE A 21 -2.44 -0.24 5.67
C ILE A 21 -2.77 -0.23 7.16
N GLN A 22 -1.85 -0.69 8.02
CA GLN A 22 -2.07 -0.67 9.47
C GLN A 22 -2.20 0.76 10.01
N LYS A 23 -1.34 1.68 9.55
CA LYS A 23 -1.39 3.10 9.91
C LYS A 23 -2.73 3.72 9.50
N LEU A 24 -3.15 3.53 8.25
CA LEU A 24 -4.42 4.06 7.72
C LEU A 24 -5.63 3.48 8.46
N ARG A 25 -5.62 2.20 8.83
CA ARG A 25 -6.68 1.61 9.65
C ARG A 25 -6.81 2.27 11.02
N ARG A 26 -5.70 2.67 11.64
CA ARG A 26 -5.71 3.45 12.89
C ARG A 26 -6.19 4.88 12.66
N GLU A 27 -5.89 5.46 11.51
CA GLU A 27 -6.36 6.82 11.18
C GLU A 27 -7.87 6.85 10.92
N MET A 28 -8.43 5.76 10.37
CA MET A 28 -9.85 5.61 10.07
C MET A 28 -10.77 5.83 11.28
N THR A 29 -10.30 5.54 12.50
CA THR A 29 -11.10 5.69 13.72
C THR A 29 -11.21 7.14 14.21
N TYR A 30 -10.28 8.02 13.80
CA TYR A 30 -10.21 9.40 14.31
C TYR A 30 -10.44 10.47 13.24
N THR A 31 -10.48 10.06 11.97
CA THR A 31 -10.64 10.98 10.84
C THR A 31 -12.11 11.31 10.56
N ARG A 32 -12.39 12.58 10.26
CA ARG A 32 -13.73 13.08 9.87
C ARG A 32 -14.13 12.74 8.43
N ARG A 33 -13.20 12.18 7.64
CA ARG A 33 -13.34 11.83 6.21
C ARG A 33 -12.87 10.39 5.95
N PRO A 34 -13.62 9.38 6.42
CA PRO A 34 -13.23 7.97 6.28
C PRO A 34 -13.03 7.56 4.81
N ASP A 35 -13.72 8.20 3.88
CA ASP A 35 -13.66 7.89 2.45
C ASP A 35 -12.25 8.07 1.86
N LEU A 36 -11.54 9.13 2.28
CA LEU A 36 -10.17 9.37 1.82
C LEU A 36 -9.19 8.34 2.37
N VAL A 37 -9.39 7.93 3.63
CA VAL A 37 -8.57 6.89 4.27
C VAL A 37 -8.83 5.54 3.61
N GLN A 38 -10.09 5.25 3.28
CA GLN A 38 -10.47 4.04 2.57
C GLN A 38 -9.83 3.98 1.17
N ASN A 39 -9.84 5.10 0.42
CA ASN A 39 -9.13 5.21 -0.86
C ASN A 39 -7.63 4.92 -0.71
N GLY A 40 -7.00 5.44 0.35
CA GLY A 40 -5.60 5.15 0.67
C GLY A 40 -5.36 3.66 0.97
N ILE A 41 -6.27 3.02 1.71
CA ILE A 41 -6.20 1.58 2.01
C ILE A 41 -6.33 0.75 0.72
N ASP A 42 -7.25 1.11 -0.16
CA ASP A 42 -7.47 0.37 -1.40
C ASP A 42 -6.32 0.56 -2.39
N HIS A 43 -5.72 1.76 -2.43
CA HIS A 43 -4.48 2.01 -3.14
C HIS A 43 -3.33 1.14 -2.60
N ALA A 44 -3.11 1.13 -1.28
CA ALA A 44 -2.05 0.34 -0.67
C ALA A 44 -2.28 -1.17 -0.88
N ARG A 45 -3.53 -1.65 -0.87
CA ARG A 45 -3.87 -3.04 -1.21
C ARG A 45 -3.53 -3.38 -2.66
N LEU A 46 -3.80 -2.47 -3.60
CA LEU A 46 -3.43 -2.65 -5.00
C LEU A 46 -1.91 -2.71 -5.15
N ALA A 47 -1.18 -1.79 -4.52
CA ALA A 47 0.28 -1.79 -4.51
C ALA A 47 0.84 -3.09 -3.93
N LEU A 48 0.21 -3.65 -2.89
CA LEU A 48 0.60 -4.92 -2.27
C LEU A 48 0.39 -6.12 -3.23
N LYS A 49 -0.71 -6.13 -4.00
CA LYS A 49 -0.93 -7.14 -5.07
C LYS A 49 0.13 -7.03 -6.18
N CYS A 50 0.51 -5.82 -6.55
CA CYS A 50 1.58 -5.57 -7.52
C CYS A 50 2.94 -6.01 -6.98
N ALA A 51 3.24 -5.70 -5.72
CA ALA A 51 4.50 -6.07 -5.08
C ALA A 51 4.67 -7.59 -5.02
N TYR A 52 3.63 -8.36 -4.69
CA TYR A 52 3.69 -9.83 -4.78
C TYR A 52 3.98 -10.37 -6.18
N ARG A 53 3.70 -9.60 -7.22
CA ARG A 53 4.03 -9.94 -8.61
C ARG A 53 5.41 -9.42 -9.04
N GLY A 54 6.17 -8.79 -8.14
CA GLY A 54 7.47 -8.19 -8.42
C GLY A 54 7.39 -6.82 -9.08
N TYR A 55 6.30 -6.07 -8.87
CA TYR A 55 6.14 -4.73 -9.44
C TYR A 55 5.78 -3.70 -8.36
N MET A 56 6.41 -2.53 -8.44
CA MET A 56 6.02 -1.35 -7.70
C MET A 56 4.87 -0.65 -8.42
N TYR A 57 3.81 -0.33 -7.69
CA TYR A 57 2.70 0.46 -8.20
C TYR A 57 2.85 1.91 -7.76
N THR A 58 2.99 2.79 -8.74
CA THR A 58 3.00 4.25 -8.55
C THR A 58 1.82 4.85 -9.31
N ILE A 59 1.23 5.93 -8.81
CA ILE A 59 0.24 6.72 -9.55
C ILE A 59 0.99 7.71 -10.44
#